data_AF-X1M5V6-F1
#
_entry.id   AF-X1M5V6-F1
#
_cell.length_a   1.000
_cell.length_b   1.000
_cell.length_c   1.000
_cell.angle_alpha   90.00
_cell.angle_beta   90.00
_cell.angle_gamma   90.00
#
_symmetry.space_group_name_H-M   'P 1'
#
loop_
_entity.id
_entity.type
_entity.pdbx_description
1 polymer ?
#
loop_
_entity_poly.entity_id
_entity_poly.type
_entity_poly.pdbx_seq_one_letter_code
_entity_poly.pdbx_strand_id
1 'polypeptide(L)'
;MALKQPFALKTVIGDEQPELKADSGEAFLIKDILIWRAASDYITVRIEKSTIGYFRIKGPFGSHQEFRRGAAQHSHTIRVDGGAPGMTPRDARIRDTANRNRRFTIG
;
A
#
# COMPACT_ATOMS: atom_id res chain seq x y z
N MET A 1 20.07 14.76 -15.27
CA MET A 1 20.91 13.89 -14.42
C MET A 1 20.42 12.45 -14.55
N ALA A 2 21.29 11.53 -14.94
CA ALA A 2 20.93 10.11 -15.01
C ALA A 2 20.94 9.51 -13.59
N LEU A 3 19.90 8.77 -13.21
CA LEU A 3 19.91 8.01 -11.97
C LEU A 3 20.99 6.92 -12.06
N LYS A 4 22.01 6.97 -11.18
CA LYS A 4 23.03 5.91 -11.09
C LYS A 4 22.42 4.55 -10.73
N GLN A 5 21.42 4.53 -9.83
CA GLN A 5 20.74 3.29 -9.41
C GLN A 5 19.23 3.54 -9.23
N PRO A 6 18.37 3.03 -10.13
CA PRO A 6 16.94 3.33 -10.10
C PRO A 6 16.14 2.60 -9.01
N PHE A 7 16.69 1.53 -8.43
CA PHE A 7 16.03 0.68 -7.43
C PHE A 7 16.74 0.67 -6.07
N ALA A 8 17.41 1.77 -5.72
CA ALA A 8 18.01 1.91 -4.40
C ALA A 8 16.90 2.07 -3.34
N LEU A 9 16.66 1.01 -2.58
CA LEU A 9 15.76 1.01 -1.43
C LEU A 9 16.62 1.02 -0.16
N LYS A 10 16.49 2.08 0.65
CA LYS A 10 17.01 2.08 2.01
C LYS A 10 15.85 1.80 2.96
N THR A 11 16.01 0.79 3.81
CA THR A 11 15.01 0.40 4.80
C THR A 11 15.63 0.48 6.18
N VAL A 12 14.88 1.07 7.12
CA VAL A 12 15.18 1.06 8.55
C VAL A 12 14.00 0.36 9.22
N ILE A 13 14.30 -0.56 10.13
CA ILE A 13 13.30 -1.30 10.92
C ILE A 13 13.55 -0.96 12.37
N GLY A 14 12.52 -0.49 13.07
CA GLY A 14 12.61 -0.06 14.46
C GLY A 14 12.13 1.38 14.63
N ASP A 15 12.54 2.00 15.73
CA ASP A 15 12.13 3.36 16.13
C ASP A 15 13.20 4.42 15.79
N GLU A 16 14.25 4.03 15.09
CA GLU A 16 15.29 4.95 14.63
C GLU A 16 14.79 5.80 13.47
N GLN A 17 15.09 7.10 13.51
CA GLN A 17 14.77 8.01 12.44
C GLN A 17 15.72 7.76 11.26
N PRO A 18 15.21 7.42 10.06
CA PRO A 18 16.06 7.18 8.90
C PRO A 18 16.68 8.49 8.41
N GLU A 19 18.01 8.54 8.41
CA GLU A 19 18.77 9.65 7.82
C GLU A 19 19.54 9.19 6.57
N LEU A 20 19.55 10.04 5.54
CA LEU A 20 20.28 9.81 4.30
C LEU A 20 21.26 10.95 4.09
N LYS A 21 22.52 10.59 3.85
CA LYS A 21 23.59 11.55 3.55
C LYS A 21 24.25 11.16 2.23
N ALA A 22 24.26 12.10 1.29
CA ALA A 22 24.96 11.92 0.02
C ALA A 22 26.47 12.21 0.21
N ASP A 23 27.30 11.52 -0.57
CA ASP A 23 28.73 11.82 -0.62
C ASP A 23 29.00 13.12 -1.38
N SER A 24 30.20 13.66 -1.22
CA SER A 24 30.60 14.91 -1.86
C SER A 24 30.51 14.80 -3.39
N GLY A 25 29.74 15.69 -4.01
CA GLY A 25 29.50 15.68 -5.46
C GLY A 25 28.34 14.77 -5.91
N GLU A 26 27.64 14.13 -4.97
CA GLU A 26 26.46 13.32 -5.24
C GLU A 26 25.18 13.96 -4.67
N ALA A 27 24.03 13.54 -5.20
CA ALA A 27 22.73 13.98 -4.73
C ALA A 27 21.72 12.81 -4.77
N PHE A 28 20.83 12.76 -3.77
CA PHE A 28 19.71 11.84 -3.78
C PHE A 28 18.47 12.49 -4.36
N LEU A 29 17.83 11.77 -5.29
CA LEU A 29 16.46 12.05 -5.70
C LEU A 29 15.55 11.01 -5.05
N ILE A 30 14.84 11.44 -4.01
CA ILE A 30 13.83 10.60 -3.34
C ILE A 30 12.55 10.65 -4.16
N LYS A 31 12.13 9.51 -4.70
CA LYS A 31 10.91 9.40 -5.51
C LYS A 31 9.69 9.03 -4.67
N ASP A 32 9.90 8.24 -3.63
CA ASP A 32 8.81 7.70 -2.81
C ASP A 32 9.30 7.42 -1.38
N ILE A 33 8.41 7.54 -0.41
CA ILE A 33 8.66 7.27 1.01
C ILE A 33 7.59 6.31 1.49
N LEU A 34 8.01 5.09 1.77
CA LEU A 34 7.13 3.98 2.12
C LEU A 34 7.20 3.72 3.63
N ILE A 35 6.07 3.89 4.32
CA ILE A 35 5.98 3.72 5.79
C ILE A 35 5.02 2.60 6.13
N TRP A 36 5.49 1.67 6.94
CA TRP A 36 4.71 0.51 7.36
C TRP A 36 4.60 0.43 8.88
N ARG A 37 3.36 0.30 9.38
CA ARG A 37 3.03 0.08 10.81
C ARG A 37 3.69 1.06 11.78
N ALA A 38 3.71 2.33 11.42
CA ALA A 38 4.18 3.38 12.32
C ALA A 38 3.27 3.52 13.57
N ALA A 39 3.91 3.82 14.71
CA ALA A 39 3.21 4.12 15.95
C ALA A 39 2.54 5.51 15.89
N SER A 40 3.24 6.49 15.31
CA SER A 40 2.80 7.88 15.17
C SER A 40 1.80 8.11 14.04
N ASP A 41 1.02 9.18 14.15
CA ASP A 41 0.02 9.55 13.15
C ASP A 41 0.57 10.44 12.02
N TYR A 42 1.73 11.06 12.24
CA TYR A 42 2.38 11.97 11.32
C TYR A 42 3.88 11.69 11.23
N ILE A 43 4.46 12.02 10.06
CA ILE A 43 5.90 12.15 9.88
C ILE A 43 6.27 13.56 9.47
N THR A 44 7.50 13.94 9.80
CA THR A 44 8.12 15.18 9.35
C THR A 44 9.28 14.82 8.44
N VAL A 45 9.33 15.40 7.24
CA VAL A 45 10.47 15.23 6.33
C VAL A 45 11.29 16.51 6.34
N ARG A 46 12.60 16.36 6.56
CA ARG A 46 13.55 17.47 6.61
C ARG A 46 14.72 17.18 5.67
N ILE A 47 15.23 18.25 5.06
CA ILE A 47 16.53 18.25 4.40
C ILE A 47 17.38 19.22 5.21
N GLU A 48 18.39 18.67 5.90
CA GLU A 48 19.20 19.42 6.85
C GLU A 48 18.33 20.14 7.90
N LYS A 49 18.36 21.48 7.92
CA LYS A 49 17.57 22.32 8.85
C LYS A 49 16.20 22.71 8.29
N SER A 50 15.94 22.43 7.01
CA SER A 50 14.73 22.85 6.32
C SER A 50 13.65 21.78 6.40
N THR A 51 12.49 22.14 6.93
CA THR A 51 11.32 21.24 6.93
C THR A 51 10.61 21.33 5.58
N ILE A 52 10.54 20.20 4.89
CA ILE A 52 9.89 20.10 3.57
C ILE A 52 8.39 19.92 3.73
N GLY A 53 7.96 19.19 4.77
CA GLY A 53 6.55 19.01 5.04
C GLY A 53 6.23 18.08 6.20
N TYR A 54 4.95 18.10 6.53
CA TYR A 54 4.31 17.21 7.51
C TYR A 54 3.31 16.34 6.77
N PHE A 55 3.46 15.02 6.88
CA PHE A 55 2.62 14.07 6.16
C PHE A 55 1.89 13.18 7.15
N ARG A 56 0.56 13.09 6.99
CA ARG A 56 -0.25 12.16 7.77
C ARG A 56 0.03 10.74 7.28
N ILE A 57 0.24 9.83 8.21
CA ILE A 57 0.53 8.42 7.91
C ILE A 57 -0.50 7.46 8.50
N LYS A 58 -1.31 7.94 9.45
CA LYS A 58 -2.37 7.17 10.10
C LYS A 58 -3.50 8.11 10.54
N GLY A 59 -4.68 7.54 10.74
CA GLY A 59 -5.86 8.25 11.20
C GLY A 59 -7.11 7.94 10.38
N PRO A 60 -8.26 8.52 10.76
CA PRO A 60 -9.56 8.19 10.18
C PRO A 60 -9.69 8.53 8.69
N PHE A 61 -8.84 9.41 8.18
CA PHE A 61 -8.85 9.86 6.79
C PHE A 61 -7.71 9.24 5.94
N GLY A 62 -7.09 8.16 6.43
CA GLY A 62 -6.04 7.44 5.71
C GLY A 62 -4.66 8.11 5.74
N SER A 63 -3.72 7.56 4.96
CA SER A 63 -2.32 7.96 4.88
C SER A 63 -2.03 8.75 3.60
N HIS A 64 -1.22 9.81 3.70
CA HIS A 64 -0.61 10.47 2.53
C HIS A 64 0.46 9.59 1.89
N GLN A 65 1.14 8.77 2.69
CA GLN A 65 2.18 7.84 2.27
C GLN A 65 1.69 6.41 2.46
N GLU A 66 0.62 6.06 1.75
CA GLU A 66 -0.04 4.76 1.90
C GLU A 66 0.86 3.65 1.34
N PHE A 67 1.46 2.86 2.23
CA PHE A 67 2.05 1.58 1.85
C PHE A 67 0.93 0.60 1.54
N ARG A 68 0.48 0.56 0.29
CA ARG A 68 -0.45 -0.46 -0.20
C ARG A 68 0.26 -1.80 -0.17
N ARG A 69 0.21 -2.48 0.97
CA ARG A 69 0.56 -3.90 1.06
C ARG A 69 -0.39 -4.57 0.09
N GLY A 70 0.14 -5.06 -1.04
CA GLY A 70 -0.64 -5.62 -2.15
C GLY A 70 -1.86 -6.34 -1.59
N ALA A 71 -3.02 -5.67 -1.67
CA ALA A 71 -4.27 -6.20 -1.18
C ALA A 71 -4.62 -7.30 -2.15
N ALA A 72 -4.13 -8.51 -1.87
CA ALA A 72 -4.34 -9.73 -2.63
C ALA A 72 -4.66 -9.48 -4.12
N GLN A 73 -3.68 -9.03 -4.90
CA GLN A 73 -3.78 -9.07 -6.37
C GLN A 73 -3.55 -10.50 -6.89
N HIS A 74 -4.10 -11.49 -6.19
CA HIS A 74 -4.25 -12.82 -6.74
C HIS A 74 -5.67 -13.29 -6.43
N SER A 75 -6.42 -13.55 -7.50
CA SER A 75 -7.72 -14.20 -7.43
C SER A 75 -7.48 -15.68 -7.13
N HIS A 76 -8.10 -16.17 -6.05
CA HIS A 76 -8.29 -17.60 -5.92
C HIS A 76 -9.52 -17.98 -6.75
N THR A 77 -9.30 -18.63 -7.89
CA THR A 77 -10.37 -19.33 -8.60
C THR A 77 -10.61 -20.65 -7.88
N ILE A 78 -11.62 -20.71 -7.02
CA ILE A 78 -12.09 -21.96 -6.43
C ILE A 78 -12.76 -22.75 -7.55
N ARG A 79 -12.09 -23.79 -8.06
CA ARG A 79 -12.71 -24.79 -8.93
C ARG A 79 -13.20 -25.93 -8.06
N VAL A 80 -14.48 -26.26 -8.19
CA VAL A 80 -15.04 -27.48 -7.61
C VAL A 80 -14.92 -28.53 -8.71
N ASP A 81 -13.88 -29.37 -8.64
CA ASP A 81 -13.81 -30.52 -9.53
C ASP A 81 -14.93 -31.49 -9.12
N GLY A 82 -15.88 -31.66 -10.03
CA GLY A 82 -17.15 -32.33 -9.78
C GLY A 82 -16.98 -33.80 -9.44
N GLY A 83 -17.63 -34.22 -8.36
CA GLY A 83 -17.66 -35.61 -7.92
C GLY A 83 -18.78 -35.94 -6.93
N ALA A 84 -20.00 -35.43 -7.15
CA ALA A 84 -21.25 -36.03 -6.63
C ALA A 84 -22.48 -35.31 -7.25
N PRO A 85 -23.52 -36.05 -7.70
CA PRO A 85 -24.71 -35.47 -8.31
C PRO A 85 -25.56 -34.79 -7.22
N GLY A 86 -25.39 -33.48 -7.04
CA GLY A 86 -26.16 -32.75 -6.03
C GLY A 86 -25.80 -31.29 -5.81
N MET A 87 -24.83 -30.72 -6.54
CA MET A 87 -24.55 -29.29 -6.43
C MET A 87 -25.37 -28.50 -7.43
N THR A 88 -26.49 -27.94 -6.97
CA THR A 88 -27.08 -26.78 -7.65
C THR A 88 -26.03 -25.65 -7.67
N PRO A 89 -25.80 -24.99 -8.82
CA PRO A 89 -24.90 -23.85 -8.87
C PRO A 89 -25.38 -22.81 -7.85
N ARG A 90 -24.58 -22.62 -6.79
CA ARG A 90 -24.78 -21.50 -5.87
C ARG A 90 -23.98 -20.34 -6.41
N ASP A 91 -24.61 -19.58 -7.30
CA ASP A 91 -24.15 -18.25 -7.64
C ASP A 91 -24.17 -17.43 -6.34
N ALA A 92 -23.01 -17.25 -5.72
CA ALA A 92 -22.85 -16.29 -4.64
C ALA A 92 -22.99 -14.89 -5.26
N ARG A 93 -24.24 -14.43 -5.36
CA ARG A 93 -24.59 -13.10 -5.88
C ARG A 93 -23.75 -12.05 -5.14
N ILE A 94 -23.31 -11.03 -5.87
CA ILE A 94 -22.67 -9.85 -5.27
C ILE A 94 -23.61 -9.32 -4.19
N ARG A 95 -23.13 -9.32 -2.95
CA ARG A 95 -23.88 -8.80 -1.81
C ARG A 95 -23.58 -7.32 -1.67
N ASP A 96 -24.60 -6.52 -1.36
CA ASP A 96 -24.39 -5.11 -1.04
C ASP A 96 -23.91 -4.91 0.41
N THR A 97 -23.64 -3.66 0.79
CA THR A 97 -23.20 -3.28 2.14
C THR A 97 -24.20 -3.67 3.23
N ALA A 98 -25.46 -3.92 2.87
CA ALA A 98 -26.50 -4.42 3.76
C ALA A 98 -26.67 -5.95 3.69
N ASN A 99 -25.71 -6.66 3.09
CA ASN A 99 -25.66 -8.12 2.95
C ASN A 99 -26.82 -8.71 2.13
N ARG A 100 -27.37 -7.94 1.18
CA ARG A 100 -28.47 -8.37 0.30
C ARG A 100 -27.96 -8.76 -1.08
N ASN A 101 -28.57 -9.80 -1.67
CA ASN A 101 -28.25 -10.28 -3.01
C ASN A 101 -28.65 -9.26 -4.08
N ARG A 102 -27.70 -8.74 -4.87
CA ARG A 102 -28.00 -7.89 -6.03
C ARG A 102 -27.90 -8.68 -7.33
N ARG A 103 -28.88 -8.46 -8.22
CA ARG A 103 -28.84 -8.89 -9.62
C ARG A 103 -28.36 -7.70 -10.43
N PHE A 104 -27.27 -7.85 -11.16
CA PHE A 104 -26.81 -6.83 -12.09
C PHE A 104 -27.72 -6.91 -13.33
N THR A 105 -28.57 -5.90 -13.52
CA THR A 105 -29.38 -5.76 -14.74
C THR A 105 -28.66 -4.75 -15.62
N ILE A 106 -28.08 -5.22 -16.71
CA ILE A 106 -27.56 -4.34 -17.75
C ILE A 106 -28.75 -4.02 -18.65
N GLY A 107 -29.20 -2.77 -18.60
CA GLY A 107 -30.10 -2.20 -19.60
C GLY A 107 -29.31 -1.73 -20.80
#